data_AF-A0A950Q1V9-F1
#
_entry.id   AF-A0A950Q1V9-F1
#
_cell.length_a   1.000
_cell.length_b   1.000
_cell.length_c   1.000
_cell.angle_alpha   90.00
_cell.angle_beta   90.00
_cell.angle_gamma   90.00
#
_symmetry.space_group_name_H-M   'P 1'
#
loop_
_entity.id
_entity.type
_entity.pdbx_description
1 polymer ?
#
loop_
_entity_poly.entity_id
_entity_poly.type
_entity_poly.pdbx_seq_one_letter_code
_entity_poly.pdbx_strand_id
1 'polypeptide(L)'
;MHLLAEPEFWVAVGFLAVIGLLLYVGVPKMVGTMLDARAAGIKAELDEAKRLREEAAALLADYQRRQSAAEAEAQAIVTDAKAEAERFAAESRAALKLQIERRAQVAQDKIAQAEAAAMAEIRHLAADAATAAAERLIAARLDEKRAATLISDSIKNVGNKLN
;
A
#
# COMPACT_ATOMS: atom_id res chain seq x y z
N MET A 1 2.65 -49.70 102.23
CA MET A 1 2.18 -50.48 101.06
C MET A 1 0.66 -50.28 100.88
N HIS A 2 0.20 -49.06 100.56
CA HIS A 2 -1.23 -48.77 100.34
C HIS A 2 -1.57 -48.36 98.90
N LEU A 3 -0.56 -47.99 98.11
CA LEU A 3 -0.72 -47.59 96.71
C LEU A 3 -1.28 -48.68 95.79
N LEU A 4 -1.06 -49.96 96.09
CA LEU A 4 -1.52 -51.08 95.26
C LEU A 4 -2.98 -51.50 95.52
N ALA A 5 -3.60 -50.99 96.60
CA ALA A 5 -4.98 -51.30 96.99
C ALA A 5 -5.97 -50.20 96.60
N GLU A 6 -5.49 -49.04 96.13
CA GLU A 6 -6.36 -47.95 95.69
C GLU A 6 -6.78 -48.16 94.22
N PRO A 7 -8.08 -48.08 93.91
CA PRO A 7 -8.59 -48.21 92.54
C PRO A 7 -7.93 -47.26 91.55
N GLU A 8 -7.51 -46.09 92.02
CA GLU A 8 -6.85 -45.05 91.23
C GLU A 8 -5.53 -45.52 90.61
N PHE A 9 -4.77 -46.39 91.31
CA PHE A 9 -3.51 -46.94 90.80
C PHE A 9 -3.75 -47.86 89.59
N TRP A 10 -4.72 -48.77 89.68
CA TRP A 10 -5.05 -49.67 88.56
C TRP A 10 -5.69 -48.93 87.39
N VAL A 11 -6.45 -47.86 87.65
CA VAL A 11 -6.94 -46.94 86.59
C VAL A 11 -5.77 -46.24 85.89
N ALA A 12 -4.77 -45.74 86.64
CA ALA A 12 -3.58 -45.12 86.05
C ALA A 12 -2.75 -46.12 85.22
N VAL A 13 -2.59 -47.36 85.70
CA VAL A 13 -1.93 -48.44 84.95
C VAL A 13 -2.70 -48.77 83.67
N GLY A 14 -4.03 -48.88 83.73
CA GLY A 14 -4.88 -49.10 82.55
C GLY A 14 -4.79 -47.97 81.53
N PHE A 15 -4.81 -46.71 81.99
CA PHE A 15 -4.65 -45.53 81.14
C PHE A 15 -3.29 -45.51 80.44
N LEU A 16 -2.20 -45.78 81.18
CA LEU A 16 -0.86 -45.87 80.61
C LEU A 16 -0.72 -47.06 79.65
N ALA A 17 -1.38 -48.19 79.92
CA ALA A 17 -1.40 -49.33 78.99
C ALA A 17 -2.12 -48.98 77.68
N VAL A 18 -3.24 -48.25 77.74
CA VAL A 18 -3.95 -47.77 76.54
C VAL A 18 -3.12 -46.75 75.77
N ILE A 19 -2.50 -45.77 76.45
CA ILE A 19 -1.59 -44.82 75.80
C ILE A 19 -0.41 -45.56 75.16
N GLY A 20 0.22 -46.48 75.89
CA GLY A 20 1.31 -47.30 75.38
C GLY A 20 0.90 -48.11 74.15
N LEU A 21 -0.30 -48.69 74.14
CA LEU A 21 -0.86 -49.38 72.98
C LEU A 21 -1.09 -48.43 71.80
N LEU A 22 -1.65 -47.23 72.02
CA LEU A 22 -1.86 -46.23 70.97
C LEU A 22 -0.53 -45.74 70.36
N LEU A 23 0.50 -45.58 71.19
CA LEU A 23 1.86 -45.26 70.74
C LEU A 23 2.47 -46.43 69.96
N TYR A 24 2.32 -47.67 70.45
CA TYR A 24 2.84 -48.88 69.79
C TYR A 24 2.18 -49.13 68.42
N VAL A 25 0.86 -48.94 68.33
CA VAL A 25 0.09 -49.04 67.07
C VAL A 25 0.37 -47.85 66.14
N GLY A 26 1.05 -46.79 66.62
CA GLY A 26 1.51 -45.68 65.79
C GLY A 26 0.42 -44.67 65.44
N VAL A 27 -0.66 -44.59 66.22
CA VAL A 27 -1.78 -43.66 66.00
C VAL A 27 -1.32 -42.19 65.86
N PRO A 28 -0.39 -41.67 66.70
CA PRO A 28 0.09 -40.29 66.53
C PRO A 28 0.80 -40.05 65.21
N LYS A 29 1.56 -41.05 64.73
CA LYS A 29 2.26 -40.98 63.44
C LYS A 29 1.26 -40.94 62.28
N MET A 30 0.21 -41.76 62.34
CA MET A 30 -0.85 -41.76 61.33
C MET A 30 -1.56 -40.40 61.23
N VAL A 31 -1.92 -39.80 62.38
CA VAL A 31 -2.52 -38.46 62.42
C VAL A 31 -1.56 -37.40 61.87
N GLY A 32 -0.28 -37.44 62.26
CA GLY A 32 0.76 -36.57 61.72
C GLY A 32 0.85 -36.66 60.20
N THR A 33 0.92 -37.88 59.65
CA THR A 33 1.01 -38.09 58.20
C THR A 33 -0.22 -37.59 57.44
N MET A 34 -1.43 -37.70 58.00
CA MET A 34 -2.63 -37.15 57.37
C MET A 34 -2.62 -35.62 57.35
N LEU A 35 -2.18 -34.99 58.44
CA LEU A 35 -2.05 -33.53 58.51
C LEU A 35 -0.97 -33.02 57.56
N ASP A 36 0.18 -33.71 57.48
CA ASP A 36 1.26 -33.39 56.56
C ASP A 36 0.82 -33.56 55.10
N ALA A 37 0.10 -34.63 54.76
CA ALA A 37 -0.45 -34.84 53.43
C ALA A 37 -1.43 -33.72 53.03
N ARG A 38 -2.28 -33.29 53.97
CA ARG A 38 -3.20 -32.17 53.75
C ARG A 38 -2.47 -30.84 53.58
N ALA A 39 -1.46 -30.57 54.41
CA ALA A 39 -0.64 -29.37 54.31
C ALA A 39 0.14 -29.33 52.98
N ALA A 40 0.68 -30.46 52.54
CA ALA A 40 1.35 -30.59 51.25
C ALA A 40 0.39 -30.36 50.07
N GLY A 41 -0.84 -30.91 50.14
CA GLY A 41 -1.88 -30.66 49.14
C GLY A 41 -2.26 -29.19 49.01
N ILE A 42 -2.54 -28.53 50.15
CA ILE A 42 -2.86 -27.10 50.18
C ILE A 42 -1.69 -26.26 49.63
N LYS A 43 -0.46 -26.61 50.00
CA LYS A 43 0.73 -25.91 49.47
C LYS A 43 0.83 -26.07 47.95
N ALA A 44 0.63 -27.27 47.43
CA ALA A 44 0.67 -27.52 45.99
C ALA A 44 -0.43 -26.74 45.24
N GLU A 45 -1.64 -26.68 45.78
CA GLU A 45 -2.74 -25.88 45.22
C GLU A 45 -2.42 -24.38 45.23
N LEU A 46 -1.84 -23.87 46.32
CA LEU A 46 -1.44 -22.46 46.41
C LEU A 46 -0.29 -22.12 45.45
N ASP A 47 0.70 -23.00 45.32
CA ASP A 47 1.82 -22.82 44.40
C ASP A 47 1.33 -22.84 42.94
N GLU A 48 0.40 -23.74 42.61
CA GLU A 48 -0.23 -23.80 41.28
C GLU A 48 -1.09 -22.57 41.00
N ALA A 49 -1.91 -22.12 41.96
CA ALA A 49 -2.71 -20.91 41.82
C ALA A 49 -1.82 -19.67 41.62
N LYS A 50 -0.67 -19.61 42.30
CA LYS A 50 0.31 -18.55 42.11
C LYS A 50 0.93 -18.60 40.72
N ARG A 51 1.32 -19.79 40.25
CA ARG A 51 1.85 -20.00 38.89
C ARG A 51 0.85 -19.54 37.83
N LEU A 52 -0.40 -19.98 37.93
CA LEU A 52 -1.47 -19.60 37.00
C LEU A 52 -1.71 -18.09 36.99
N ARG A 53 -1.66 -17.43 38.17
CA ARG A 53 -1.78 -15.98 38.26
C ARG A 53 -0.61 -15.27 37.58
N GLU A 54 0.61 -15.75 37.76
CA GLU A 54 1.80 -15.18 37.13
C GLU A 54 1.74 -15.35 35.61
N GLU A 55 1.34 -16.52 35.11
CA GLU A 55 1.14 -16.79 33.69
C GLU A 55 0.04 -15.89 33.09
N ALA A 56 -1.09 -15.74 33.78
CA ALA A 56 -2.17 -14.86 33.34
C ALA A 56 -1.74 -13.39 33.29
N ALA A 57 -0.97 -12.94 34.28
CA ALA A 57 -0.44 -11.58 34.31
C ALA A 57 0.57 -11.34 33.18
N ALA A 58 1.45 -12.31 32.91
CA ALA A 58 2.39 -12.24 31.80
C ALA A 58 1.67 -12.22 30.45
N LEU A 59 0.64 -13.05 30.28
CA LEU A 59 -0.19 -13.10 29.08
C LEU A 59 -0.92 -11.77 28.85
N LEU A 60 -1.53 -11.22 29.89
CA LEU A 60 -2.22 -9.92 29.82
C LEU A 60 -1.26 -8.80 29.41
N ALA A 61 -0.06 -8.75 29.99
CA ALA A 61 0.96 -7.79 29.62
C ALA A 61 1.39 -7.94 28.15
N ASP A 62 1.50 -9.18 27.65
CA ASP A 62 1.82 -9.44 26.26
C ASP A 62 0.71 -8.96 25.31
N TYR A 63 -0.54 -9.26 25.62
CA TYR A 63 -1.69 -8.78 24.84
C TYR A 63 -1.78 -7.26 24.83
N GLN A 64 -1.56 -6.59 25.96
CA GLN A 64 -1.55 -5.12 26.02
C GLN A 64 -0.45 -4.52 25.15
N ARG A 65 0.75 -5.11 25.15
CA ARG A 65 1.85 -4.68 24.25
C ARG A 65 1.51 -4.92 22.79
N ARG A 66 0.92 -6.07 22.45
CA ARG A 66 0.49 -6.38 21.08
C ARG A 66 -0.60 -5.44 20.61
N GLN A 67 -1.55 -5.10 21.47
CA GLN A 67 -2.62 -4.17 21.15
C GLN A 67 -2.05 -2.78 20.86
N SER A 68 -1.20 -2.24 21.73
CA SER A 68 -0.61 -0.91 21.50
C SER A 68 0.29 -0.87 20.25
N ALA A 69 1.05 -1.94 20.00
CA ALA A 69 1.84 -2.08 18.78
C ALA A 69 0.95 -2.13 17.53
N ALA A 70 -0.15 -2.90 17.55
CA ALA A 70 -1.09 -2.99 16.44
C ALA A 70 -1.81 -1.66 16.17
N GLU A 71 -2.19 -0.93 17.22
CA GLU A 71 -2.77 0.42 17.08
C GLU A 71 -1.78 1.41 16.46
N ALA A 72 -0.51 1.38 16.90
CA ALA A 72 0.56 2.20 16.32
C ALA A 72 0.84 1.84 14.86
N GLU A 73 0.90 0.55 14.53
CA GLU A 73 1.10 0.06 13.17
C GLU A 73 -0.07 0.46 12.25
N ALA A 74 -1.32 0.31 12.71
CA ALA A 74 -2.48 0.74 11.95
C ALA A 74 -2.45 2.25 11.67
N GLN A 75 -2.07 3.06 12.66
CA GLN A 75 -1.94 4.50 12.49
C GLN A 75 -0.80 4.87 11.51
N ALA A 76 0.31 4.14 11.55
CA ALA A 76 1.41 4.30 10.59
C ALA A 76 0.95 3.96 9.17
N ILE A 77 0.28 2.83 8.97
CA ILE A 77 -0.28 2.41 7.67
C ILE A 77 -1.19 3.49 7.08
N VAL A 78 -2.11 4.04 7.88
CA VAL A 78 -3.03 5.10 7.41
C VAL A 78 -2.27 6.38 7.06
N THR A 79 -1.24 6.71 7.82
CA THR A 79 -0.43 7.92 7.58
C THR A 79 0.38 7.78 6.31
N ASP A 80 1.05 6.64 6.13
CA ASP A 80 1.84 6.34 4.93
C ASP A 80 0.94 6.26 3.70
N ALA A 81 -0.22 5.63 3.78
CA ALA A 81 -1.18 5.57 2.68
C ALA A 81 -1.68 6.96 2.26
N LYS A 82 -1.90 7.88 3.21
CA LYS A 82 -2.26 9.26 2.89
C LYS A 82 -1.12 10.02 2.22
N ALA A 83 0.10 9.90 2.75
CA ALA A 83 1.27 10.54 2.16
C ALA A 83 1.55 10.02 0.73
N GLU A 84 1.39 8.70 0.53
CA GLU A 84 1.51 8.06 -0.78
C GLU A 84 0.43 8.57 -1.75
N ALA A 85 -0.82 8.63 -1.30
CA ALA A 85 -1.93 9.13 -2.12
C ALA A 85 -1.72 10.60 -2.53
N GLU A 86 -1.24 11.45 -1.63
CA GLU A 86 -0.91 12.84 -1.94
C GLU A 86 0.24 12.95 -2.95
N ARG A 87 1.31 12.15 -2.79
CA ARG A 87 2.43 12.10 -3.73
C ARG A 87 1.96 11.64 -5.11
N PHE A 88 1.20 10.56 -5.17
CA PHE A 88 0.65 10.02 -6.40
C PHE A 88 -0.30 11.02 -7.10
N ALA A 89 -1.13 11.73 -6.33
CA ALA A 89 -2.00 12.76 -6.87
C ALA A 89 -1.21 13.94 -7.44
N ALA A 90 -0.15 14.38 -6.77
CA ALA A 90 0.72 15.45 -7.25
C ALA A 90 1.43 15.05 -8.56
N GLU A 91 2.02 13.86 -8.60
CA GLU A 91 2.68 13.32 -9.79
C GLU A 91 1.70 13.15 -10.96
N SER A 92 0.52 12.58 -10.70
CA SER A 92 -0.54 12.41 -11.70
C SER A 92 -1.00 13.75 -12.27
N ARG A 93 -1.17 14.79 -11.43
CA ARG A 93 -1.52 16.13 -11.89
C ARG A 93 -0.43 16.74 -12.75
N ALA A 94 0.84 16.59 -12.38
CA ALA A 94 1.97 17.07 -13.16
C ALA A 94 2.05 16.37 -14.53
N ALA A 95 1.91 15.04 -14.55
CA ALA A 95 1.88 14.25 -15.77
C ALA A 95 0.71 14.62 -16.68
N LEU A 96 -0.49 14.81 -16.11
CA LEU A 96 -1.68 15.22 -16.87
C LEU A 96 -1.49 16.61 -17.48
N LYS A 97 -0.96 17.57 -16.71
CA LYS A 97 -0.66 18.92 -17.22
C LYS A 97 0.28 18.86 -18.42
N LEU A 98 1.36 18.09 -18.31
CA LEU A 98 2.32 17.91 -19.40
C LEU A 98 1.68 17.25 -20.63
N GLN A 99 0.80 16.28 -20.45
CA GLN A 99 0.05 15.68 -21.56
C GLN A 99 -0.89 16.67 -22.24
N ILE A 100 -1.59 17.50 -21.47
CA ILE A 100 -2.48 18.55 -22.01
C ILE A 100 -1.66 19.56 -22.81
N GLU A 101 -0.54 20.04 -22.27
CA GLU A 101 0.36 20.98 -22.96
C GLU A 101 0.87 20.40 -24.29
N ARG A 102 1.33 19.14 -24.30
CA ARG A 102 1.75 18.48 -25.54
C ARG A 102 0.60 18.34 -26.54
N ARG A 103 -0.60 17.98 -26.09
CA ARG A 103 -1.78 17.88 -26.96
C ARG A 103 -2.15 19.23 -27.55
N ALA A 104 -2.07 20.30 -26.75
CA ALA A 104 -2.30 21.66 -27.22
C ALA A 104 -1.28 22.05 -28.30
N GLN A 105 0.01 21.76 -28.08
CA GLN A 105 1.05 22.02 -29.08
C GLN A 105 0.79 21.26 -30.39
N VAL A 106 0.50 19.96 -30.31
CA VAL A 106 0.18 19.14 -31.50
C VAL A 106 -1.04 19.68 -32.24
N ALA A 107 -2.06 20.18 -31.53
CA ALA A 107 -3.22 20.80 -32.17
C ALA A 107 -2.84 22.12 -32.86
N GLN A 108 -2.02 22.96 -32.24
CA GLN A 108 -1.51 24.20 -32.84
C GLN A 108 -0.67 23.90 -34.09
N ASP A 109 0.22 22.92 -34.03
CA ASP A 109 1.05 22.52 -35.17
C ASP A 109 0.18 22.02 -36.34
N LYS A 110 -0.89 21.26 -36.05
CA LYS A 110 -1.85 20.83 -37.07
C LYS A 110 -2.62 21.99 -37.70
N ILE A 111 -3.02 22.98 -36.89
CA ILE A 111 -3.69 24.19 -37.39
C ILE A 111 -2.74 24.94 -38.33
N ALA A 112 -1.49 25.17 -37.91
CA ALA A 112 -0.49 25.86 -38.73
C ALA A 112 -0.21 25.11 -40.05
N GLN A 113 -0.13 23.78 -40.01
CA GLN A 113 0.01 22.96 -41.22
C GLN A 113 -1.20 23.09 -42.15
N ALA A 114 -2.42 23.06 -41.61
CA ALA A 114 -3.64 23.21 -42.40
C ALA A 114 -3.75 24.62 -43.02
N GLU A 115 -3.39 25.67 -42.28
CA GLU A 115 -3.34 27.04 -42.79
C GLU A 115 -2.33 27.20 -43.93
N ALA A 116 -1.13 26.63 -43.77
CA ALA A 116 -0.11 26.64 -44.81
C ALA A 116 -0.57 25.90 -46.07
N ALA A 117 -1.24 24.75 -45.92
CA ALA A 117 -1.80 23.98 -47.02
C ALA A 117 -2.91 24.75 -47.75
N ALA A 118 -3.87 25.32 -47.01
CA ALA A 118 -4.94 26.13 -47.58
C ALA A 118 -4.39 27.37 -48.32
N MET A 119 -3.34 28.00 -47.79
CA MET A 119 -2.70 29.12 -48.46
C MET A 119 -1.96 28.73 -49.73
N ALA A 120 -1.34 27.54 -49.76
CA ALA A 120 -0.75 27.00 -50.98
C ALA A 120 -1.81 26.71 -52.04
N GLU A 121 -2.96 26.15 -51.63
CA GLU A 121 -4.09 25.86 -52.51
C GLU A 121 -4.69 27.12 -53.13
N ILE A 122 -4.89 28.19 -52.34
CA ILE A 122 -5.35 29.49 -52.85
C ILE A 122 -4.36 30.08 -53.87
N ARG A 123 -3.06 29.98 -53.61
CA ARG A 123 -2.03 30.44 -54.56
C ARG A 123 -2.07 29.66 -55.86
N HIS A 124 -2.26 28.34 -55.78
CA HIS A 124 -2.41 27.49 -56.95
C HIS A 124 -3.63 27.89 -57.78
N LEU A 125 -4.80 28.02 -57.13
CA LEU A 125 -6.04 28.42 -57.80
C LEU A 125 -5.92 29.80 -58.46
N ALA A 126 -5.24 30.76 -57.79
CA ALA A 126 -4.98 32.08 -58.34
C ALA A 126 -4.05 32.03 -59.56
N ALA A 127 -2.99 31.20 -59.52
CA ALA A 127 -2.08 30.99 -60.65
C ALA A 127 -2.80 30.35 -61.85
N ASP A 128 -3.66 29.37 -61.61
CA ASP A 128 -4.46 28.71 -62.65
C ASP A 128 -5.46 29.70 -63.27
N ALA A 129 -6.16 30.49 -62.45
CA ALA A 129 -7.08 31.52 -62.92
C ALA A 129 -6.36 32.62 -63.74
N ALA A 130 -5.18 33.05 -63.30
CA ALA A 130 -4.36 34.03 -64.01
C ALA A 130 -3.88 33.48 -65.36
N THR A 131 -3.41 32.22 -65.39
CA THR A 131 -3.00 31.53 -66.62
C THR A 131 -4.15 31.41 -67.60
N ALA A 132 -5.33 30.97 -67.14
CA ALA A 132 -6.52 30.86 -67.98
C ALA A 132 -7.01 32.22 -68.51
N ALA A 133 -6.92 33.28 -67.71
CA ALA A 133 -7.24 34.63 -68.16
C ALA A 133 -6.23 35.15 -69.20
N ALA A 134 -4.94 34.88 -69.00
CA ALA A 134 -3.89 35.21 -69.96
C ALA A 134 -4.07 34.48 -71.29
N GLU A 135 -4.38 33.18 -71.26
CA GLU A 135 -4.67 32.37 -72.45
C GLU A 135 -5.83 32.96 -73.26
N ARG A 136 -6.95 33.28 -72.59
CA ARG A 136 -8.11 33.93 -73.23
C ARG A 136 -7.77 35.28 -73.84
N LEU A 137 -6.98 36.10 -73.14
CA LEU A 137 -6.56 37.41 -73.63
C LEU A 137 -5.64 37.29 -74.87
N ILE A 138 -4.69 36.34 -74.84
CA ILE A 138 -3.81 36.05 -75.97
C ILE A 138 -4.64 35.58 -77.16
N ALA A 139 -5.52 34.60 -76.97
CA ALA A 139 -6.40 34.08 -78.03
C ALA A 139 -7.26 35.19 -78.67
N ALA A 140 -7.80 36.11 -77.86
CA ALA A 140 -8.60 37.24 -78.35
C ALA A 140 -7.79 38.32 -79.10
N ARG A 141 -6.47 38.41 -78.87
CA ARG A 141 -5.59 39.43 -79.44
C ARG A 141 -4.65 38.91 -80.53
N LEU A 142 -4.62 37.59 -80.76
CA LEU A 142 -3.76 36.95 -81.73
C LEU A 142 -4.35 37.12 -83.14
N ASP A 143 -3.70 37.96 -83.95
CA ASP A 143 -3.96 38.08 -85.38
C ASP A 143 -2.80 37.44 -86.18
N GLU A 144 -3.04 37.17 -87.46
CA GLU A 144 -2.10 36.46 -88.34
C GLU A 144 -0.73 37.17 -88.43
N LYS A 145 -0.72 38.51 -88.36
CA LYS A 145 0.51 39.32 -88.32
C LYS A 145 1.28 39.14 -87.02
N ARG A 146 0.63 39.21 -85.86
CA ARG A 146 1.27 39.00 -84.55
C ARG A 146 1.80 37.59 -84.39
N ALA A 147 1.06 36.59 -84.88
CA ALA A 147 1.53 35.20 -84.89
C ALA A 147 2.82 35.03 -85.71
N ALA A 148 2.89 35.61 -86.91
CA ALA A 148 4.09 35.58 -87.74
C ALA A 148 5.30 36.29 -87.08
N THR A 149 5.08 37.43 -86.41
CA THR A 149 6.14 38.12 -85.65
C THR A 149 6.64 37.28 -84.47
N LEU A 150 5.73 36.66 -83.70
CA LEU A 150 6.09 35.79 -82.57
C LEU A 150 6.91 34.57 -83.01
N ILE A 151 6.60 33.97 -84.16
CA ILE A 151 7.37 32.87 -84.75
C ILE A 151 8.79 33.34 -85.10
N SER A 152 8.92 34.48 -85.78
CA SER A 152 10.22 35.07 -86.15
C SER A 152 11.08 35.39 -84.92
N ASP A 153 10.49 35.98 -83.88
CA ASP A 153 11.17 36.30 -82.63
C ASP A 153 11.56 35.05 -81.83
N SER A 154 10.74 34.00 -81.86
CA SER A 154 11.06 32.71 -81.24
C SER A 154 12.24 32.03 -81.94
N ILE A 155 12.28 32.05 -83.28
CA ILE A 155 13.39 31.51 -84.07
C ILE A 155 14.69 32.27 -83.76
N LYS A 156 14.64 33.61 -83.67
CA LYS A 156 15.80 34.43 -83.26
C LYS A 156 16.26 34.11 -81.83
N ASN A 157 15.35 33.96 -80.89
CA ASN A 157 15.70 33.67 -79.48
C ASN A 157 16.33 32.28 -79.30
N VAL A 158 15.88 31.27 -80.05
CA VAL A 158 16.51 29.94 -80.05
C VAL A 158 17.91 30.02 -80.67
N GLY A 159 18.07 30.76 -81.78
CA GLY A 159 19.38 31.01 -82.39
C GLY A 159 20.37 31.73 -81.46
N ASN A 160 19.89 32.63 -80.59
CA ASN A 160 20.71 33.35 -79.61
C ASN A 160 21.04 32.53 -78.34
N LYS A 161 20.31 31.45 -78.05
CA LYS A 161 20.61 30.54 -76.92
C LYS A 161 21.46 29.33 -77.30
N LEU A 162 21.64 29.10 -78.61
CA LEU A 162 22.44 28.00 -79.16
C LEU A 162 23.80 28.45 -79.74
N ASN A 163 24.07 29.77 -79.74
CA ASN A 163 25.42 30.35 -79.86
C ASN A 163 25.94 30.71 -78.47
#